data_AF-G2E658-F1
#
_entry.id   AF-G2E658-F1
#
_cell.length_a   1.000
_cell.length_b   1.000
_cell.length_c   1.000
_cell.angle_alpha   90.00
_cell.angle_beta   90.00
_cell.angle_gamma   90.00
#
_symmetry.space_group_name_H-M   'P 1'
#
loop_
_entity.id
_entity.type
_entity.pdbx_description
1 polymer ?
#
loop_
_entity_poly.entity_id
_entity_poly.type
_entity_poly.pdbx_seq_one_letter_code
_entity_poly.pdbx_strand_id
1 'polypeptide(L)'
;MMTKTTLKPGQKGTKRLMEKYGERLICVHYRYDKQTSRRYTTVELVEEVSDWETPMTRISQPSEFATSRRVAVRVDYWEAELRQQVKTCIWRPRQKLWEMKYKNVIVLGLENRLVGEDEVVPE
;
A
#
# COMPACT_ATOMS: atom_id res chain seq x y z
N MET A 1 5.77 3.94 -34.41
CA MET A 1 6.84 3.41 -33.54
C MET A 1 6.33 2.17 -32.80
N MET A 2 7.05 1.04 -32.83
CA MET A 2 6.65 -0.21 -32.15
C MET A 2 7.71 -0.65 -31.14
N THR A 3 7.30 -1.03 -29.92
CA THR A 3 8.18 -1.65 -28.93
C THR A 3 8.38 -3.12 -29.30
N LYS A 4 9.63 -3.53 -29.53
CA LYS A 4 9.96 -4.92 -29.90
C LYS A 4 10.44 -5.75 -28.73
N THR A 5 11.14 -5.14 -27.77
CA THR A 5 11.79 -5.88 -26.70
C THR A 5 11.93 -5.00 -25.47
N THR A 6 11.51 -5.54 -24.34
CA THR A 6 11.78 -4.99 -23.00
C THR A 6 12.78 -5.90 -22.32
N LEU A 7 13.89 -5.34 -21.85
CA LEU A 7 14.92 -6.07 -21.11
C LEU A 7 15.09 -5.50 -19.70
N LYS A 8 15.36 -6.40 -18.76
CA LYS A 8 15.78 -6.08 -17.40
C LYS A 8 17.29 -5.74 -17.34
N PRO A 9 17.71 -4.96 -16.34
CA PRO A 9 19.13 -4.78 -16.03
C PRO A 9 19.84 -6.12 -15.88
N GLY A 10 21.05 -6.25 -16.41
CA GLY A 10 21.85 -7.48 -16.37
C GLY A 10 21.58 -8.51 -17.47
N GLN A 11 20.50 -8.37 -18.24
CA GLN A 11 20.26 -9.24 -19.41
C GLN A 11 21.23 -8.94 -20.57
N LYS A 12 21.40 -9.92 -21.46
CA LYS A 12 22.26 -9.77 -22.65
C LYS A 12 21.76 -8.59 -23.50
N GLY A 13 22.58 -7.56 -23.64
CA GLY A 13 22.24 -6.32 -24.35
C GLY A 13 22.07 -5.10 -23.44
N THR A 14 21.92 -5.26 -22.12
CA THR A 14 21.77 -4.15 -21.16
C THR A 14 23.05 -3.83 -20.38
N LYS A 15 24.14 -4.59 -20.57
CA LYS A 15 25.42 -4.41 -19.84
C LYS A 15 25.95 -2.98 -19.84
N ARG A 16 26.07 -2.34 -21.01
CA ARG A 16 26.55 -0.94 -21.13
C ARG A 16 25.62 0.06 -20.44
N LEU A 17 24.32 -0.22 -20.41
CA LEU A 17 23.33 0.64 -19.75
C LEU A 17 23.38 0.43 -18.24
N MET A 18 23.64 -0.79 -17.79
CA MET A 18 23.86 -1.11 -16.38
C MET A 18 25.16 -0.50 -15.85
N GLU A 19 26.24 -0.50 -16.64
CA GLU A 19 27.49 0.21 -16.31
C GLU A 19 27.26 1.72 -16.20
N LYS A 20 26.40 2.29 -17.07
CA LYS A 20 26.13 3.73 -17.09
C LYS A 20 25.18 4.20 -15.98
N TYR A 21 24.11 3.44 -15.73
CA TYR A 21 23.01 3.86 -14.86
C TYR A 21 22.94 3.10 -13.53
N GLY A 22 23.69 2.00 -13.39
CA GLY A 22 23.79 1.22 -12.16
C GLY A 22 22.44 0.73 -11.67
N GLU A 23 22.26 0.81 -10.34
CA GLU A 23 21.05 0.39 -9.62
C GLU A 23 19.83 1.25 -9.92
N ARG A 24 20.03 2.46 -10.48
CA ARG A 24 18.92 3.34 -10.87
C ARG A 24 18.21 2.86 -12.13
N LEU A 25 18.76 1.90 -12.86
CA LEU A 25 18.15 1.36 -14.07
C LEU A 25 17.04 0.37 -13.72
N ILE A 26 15.80 0.68 -14.11
CA ILE A 26 14.65 -0.20 -13.91
C ILE A 26 14.45 -1.14 -15.10
N CYS A 27 14.42 -0.58 -16.31
CA CYS A 27 14.23 -1.37 -17.53
C CYS A 27 14.77 -0.67 -18.79
N VAL A 28 14.94 -1.45 -19.86
CA VAL A 28 15.38 -0.97 -21.17
C VAL A 28 14.38 -1.41 -22.24
N HIS A 29 13.94 -0.47 -23.06
CA HIS A 29 13.01 -0.67 -24.16
C HIS A 29 13.69 -0.41 -25.50
N TYR A 30 13.69 -1.41 -26.38
CA TYR A 30 14.09 -1.25 -27.78
C TYR A 30 12.86 -1.06 -28.66
N ARG A 31 12.83 0.07 -29.34
CA ARG A 31 11.74 0.47 -30.23
C ARG A 31 12.26 0.68 -31.63
N TYR A 32 11.49 0.24 -32.62
CA TYR A 32 11.82 0.43 -34.02
C TYR A 32 10.74 1.28 -34.66
N ASP A 33 11.18 2.29 -35.38
CA ASP A 33 10.31 3.10 -36.21
C ASP A 33 10.61 2.80 -37.68
N LYS A 34 9.63 2.20 -38.35
CA LYS A 34 9.74 1.81 -39.76
C LYS A 34 9.58 3.00 -40.71
N GLN A 35 8.89 4.07 -40.29
CA GLN A 35 8.71 5.25 -41.14
C GLN A 35 9.99 6.07 -41.26
N THR A 36 10.73 6.19 -40.14
CA THR A 36 11.99 6.94 -40.09
C THR A 36 13.23 6.05 -40.20
N SER A 37 13.06 4.72 -40.28
CA SER A 37 14.13 3.72 -40.23
C SER A 37 15.06 3.85 -39.03
N ARG A 38 14.52 4.30 -37.89
CA ARG A 38 15.29 4.54 -36.65
C ARG A 38 15.06 3.46 -35.62
N ARG A 39 16.14 3.14 -34.89
CA ARG A 39 16.09 2.34 -33.67
C ARG A 39 16.25 3.28 -32.48
N TYR A 40 15.29 3.23 -31.58
CA TYR A 40 15.32 3.95 -30.32
C TYR A 40 15.63 2.97 -29.19
N THR A 41 16.51 3.42 -28.29
CA THR A 41 16.76 2.74 -27.02
C THR A 41 16.33 3.68 -25.93
N THR A 42 15.30 3.32 -25.20
CA THR A 42 14.77 4.14 -24.09
C THR A 42 14.98 3.37 -22.79
N VAL A 43 15.35 4.08 -21.73
CA VAL A 43 15.57 3.50 -20.40
C VAL A 43 14.60 4.11 -19.41
N GLU A 44 14.15 3.31 -18.45
CA GLU A 44 13.41 3.78 -17.28
C GLU A 44 14.37 3.86 -16.10
N LEU A 45 14.40 5.02 -15.44
CA LEU A 45 15.38 5.35 -14.41
C LEU A 45 14.69 5.82 -13.15
N VAL A 46 15.27 5.45 -12.00
CA VAL A 46 14.97 6.06 -10.72
C VAL A 46 15.71 7.40 -10.64
N GLU A 47 14.97 8.50 -10.66
CA GLU A 47 15.56 9.83 -10.50
C GLU A 47 15.89 10.11 -9.04
N GLU A 48 14.94 9.85 -8.15
CA GLU A 48 15.02 10.05 -6.71
C GLU A 48 14.41 8.84 -5.98
N VAL A 49 15.00 8.48 -4.84
CA VAL A 49 14.42 7.57 -3.87
C VAL A 49 14.11 8.39 -2.63
N SER A 50 12.84 8.46 -2.26
CA SER A 50 12.36 9.14 -1.07
C SER A 50 11.40 8.22 -0.34
N ASP A 51 11.49 8.21 0.99
CA ASP A 51 10.55 7.47 1.82
C ASP A 51 9.18 8.15 1.73
N TRP A 52 8.29 7.56 0.94
CA TRP A 52 6.88 7.93 0.93
C TRP A 52 6.22 7.31 2.16
N GLU A 53 5.93 8.15 3.16
CA GLU A 53 5.01 7.79 4.24
C GLU A 53 3.61 7.63 3.64
N THR A 54 3.24 6.40 3.29
CA THR A 54 1.84 6.09 3.00
C THR A 54 1.04 6.43 4.28
N PRO A 55 -0.19 6.97 4.20
CA PRO A 55 -1.00 7.21 5.39
C PRO A 55 -1.17 5.98 6.31
N MET A 56 -0.96 4.77 5.79
CA MET A 56 -0.90 3.53 6.56
C MET A 56 0.39 3.32 7.35
N THR A 57 1.54 3.86 6.93
CA THR A 57 2.82 3.72 7.65
C THR A 57 2.90 4.57 8.91
N ARG A 58 2.00 5.56 9.08
CA ARG A 58 1.81 6.30 10.35
C ARG A 58 1.41 5.42 11.53
N ILE A 59 1.00 4.18 11.28
CA ILE A 59 0.57 3.23 12.31
C ILE A 59 1.77 2.53 12.98
N SER A 60 2.94 2.50 12.36
CA SER A 60 4.11 1.78 12.90
C SER A 60 4.78 2.49 14.08
N GLN A 61 4.44 3.75 14.34
CA GLN A 61 4.59 4.34 15.66
C GLN A 61 3.23 4.88 16.09
N PRO A 62 2.48 4.14 16.93
CA PRO A 62 1.29 4.69 17.54
C PRO A 62 1.74 5.88 18.39
N SER A 63 1.58 7.10 17.88
CA SER A 63 1.60 8.26 18.76
C SER A 63 0.55 7.99 19.85
N GLU A 64 0.82 8.40 21.10
CA GLU A 64 -0.15 8.20 22.20
C GLU A 64 -1.55 8.75 21.84
N PHE A 65 -1.56 9.78 21.00
CA PHE A 65 -2.74 10.36 20.37
C PHE A 65 -3.47 9.39 19.43
N ALA A 66 -2.77 8.69 18.53
CA ALA A 66 -3.38 7.70 17.64
C ALA A 66 -3.90 6.47 18.42
N THR A 67 -3.20 6.05 19.46
CA THR A 67 -3.56 4.90 20.32
C THR A 67 -4.85 5.13 21.10
N SER A 68 -5.10 6.38 21.49
CA SER A 68 -6.31 6.80 22.22
C SER A 68 -7.51 7.08 21.32
N ARG A 69 -7.30 7.15 19.99
CA ARG A 69 -8.37 7.36 19.03
C ARG A 69 -9.38 6.22 19.10
N ARG A 70 -10.66 6.57 19.18
CA ARG A 70 -11.74 5.59 19.09
C ARG A 70 -12.03 5.28 17.63
N VAL A 71 -12.13 4.00 17.31
CA VAL A 71 -12.35 3.49 15.97
C VAL A 71 -13.47 2.45 16.00
N ALA A 72 -14.22 2.34 14.91
CA ALA A 72 -15.29 1.38 14.75
C ALA A 72 -14.79 0.15 13.98
N VAL A 73 -15.05 -1.03 14.53
CA VAL A 73 -14.69 -2.32 13.96
C VAL A 73 -15.94 -3.15 13.72
N ARG A 74 -15.99 -3.79 12.55
CA ARG A 74 -17.03 -4.77 12.23
C ARG A 74 -16.59 -6.16 12.68
N VAL A 75 -17.46 -6.82 13.43
CA VAL A 75 -17.28 -8.18 13.92
C VAL A 75 -18.48 -9.00 13.53
N ASP A 76 -18.24 -10.12 12.86
CA ASP A 76 -19.33 -10.95 12.36
C ASP A 76 -19.89 -11.86 13.46
N TYR A 77 -21.14 -12.30 13.27
CA TYR A 77 -21.87 -13.06 14.28
C TYR A 77 -21.20 -14.40 14.63
N TRP A 78 -20.57 -15.06 13.66
CA TRP A 78 -19.95 -16.38 13.82
C TRP A 78 -18.61 -16.36 14.57
N GLU A 79 -18.04 -15.18 14.84
CA GLU A 79 -16.73 -15.04 15.48
C GLU A 79 -16.87 -14.98 17.00
N ALA A 80 -17.29 -16.11 17.59
CA ALA A 80 -17.63 -16.20 19.01
C ALA A 80 -16.50 -15.74 19.95
N GLU A 81 -15.25 -16.10 19.63
CA GLU A 81 -14.05 -15.72 20.39
C GLU A 81 -13.80 -14.20 20.32
N LEU A 82 -13.91 -13.62 19.13
CA LEU A 82 -13.75 -12.19 18.92
C LEU A 82 -14.87 -11.41 19.63
N ARG A 83 -16.11 -11.90 19.57
CA ARG A 83 -17.26 -11.32 20.28
C ARG A 83 -17.07 -11.31 21.79
N GLN A 84 -16.43 -12.34 22.35
CA GLN A 84 -16.11 -12.37 23.78
C GLN A 84 -15.07 -11.31 24.14
N GLN A 85 -14.08 -11.09 23.29
CA GLN A 85 -13.02 -10.08 23.48
C GLN A 85 -13.57 -8.66 23.33
N VAL A 86 -14.42 -8.39 22.33
CA VAL A 86 -15.01 -7.06 22.08
C VAL A 86 -16.22 -6.73 22.96
N LYS A 87 -16.77 -7.70 23.71
CA LYS A 87 -17.91 -7.48 24.63
C LYS A 87 -17.64 -6.41 25.69
N THR A 88 -16.37 -6.19 26.03
CA THR A 88 -15.92 -5.15 26.96
C THR A 88 -15.94 -3.74 26.34
N CYS A 89 -16.15 -3.63 25.02
CA CYS A 89 -16.16 -2.40 24.25
C CYS A 89 -17.58 -1.93 23.96
N ILE A 90 -17.71 -0.73 23.39
CA ILE A 90 -19.01 -0.09 23.20
C ILE A 90 -19.68 -0.66 21.94
N TRP A 91 -20.82 -1.31 22.10
CA TRP A 91 -21.64 -1.77 20.98
C TRP A 91 -22.52 -0.65 20.46
N ARG A 92 -22.44 -0.34 19.15
CA ARG A 92 -23.36 0.58 18.46
C ARG A 92 -24.37 -0.21 17.62
N PRO A 93 -25.58 -0.49 18.15
CA PRO A 93 -26.55 -1.37 17.49
C PRO A 93 -27.08 -0.82 16.16
N ARG A 94 -27.18 0.52 16.01
CA ARG A 94 -27.63 1.17 14.77
C ARG A 94 -26.71 0.89 13.59
N GLN A 95 -25.40 0.88 13.83
CA GLN A 95 -24.38 0.68 12.80
C GLN A 95 -23.93 -0.78 12.71
N LYS A 96 -24.31 -1.62 13.70
CA LYS A 96 -23.79 -2.98 13.90
C LYS A 96 -22.25 -3.01 14.01
N LEU A 97 -21.68 -1.97 14.64
CA LEU A 97 -20.24 -1.80 14.81
C LEU A 97 -19.85 -1.76 16.29
N TRP A 98 -18.65 -2.23 16.59
CA TRP A 98 -18.02 -2.14 17.90
C TRP A 98 -17.05 -0.97 17.92
N GLU A 99 -17.27 -0.02 18.82
CA GLU A 99 -16.35 1.10 19.03
C GLU A 99 -15.35 0.77 20.14
N MET A 100 -14.07 0.84 19.82
CA MET A 100 -12.98 0.62 20.77
C MET A 100 -11.77 1.51 20.47
N LYS A 101 -10.83 1.59 21.40
CA LYS A 101 -9.57 2.31 21.18
C LYS A 101 -8.74 1.60 20.12
N TYR A 102 -8.03 2.36 19.30
CA TYR A 102 -7.15 1.85 18.25
C TYR A 102 -6.10 0.86 18.81
N LYS A 103 -5.62 1.09 20.03
CA LYS A 103 -4.76 0.13 20.76
C LYS A 103 -5.32 -1.28 20.79
N ASN A 104 -6.61 -1.41 21.11
CA ASN A 104 -7.27 -2.69 21.26
C ASN A 104 -7.46 -3.35 19.89
N VAL A 105 -7.68 -2.56 18.83
CA VAL A 105 -7.75 -3.07 17.45
C VAL A 105 -6.43 -3.70 17.02
N ILE A 106 -5.30 -3.05 17.32
CA ILE A 106 -3.97 -3.60 17.01
C ILE A 106 -3.73 -4.89 17.80
N VAL A 107 -4.01 -4.89 19.11
CA VAL A 107 -3.82 -6.08 19.97
C VAL A 107 -4.68 -7.25 19.49
N LEU A 108 -5.87 -6.98 18.97
CA LEU A 108 -6.80 -7.98 18.47
C LEU A 108 -6.57 -8.35 16.98
N GLY A 109 -5.62 -7.70 16.28
CA GLY A 109 -5.35 -7.93 14.86
C GLY A 109 -6.52 -7.55 13.93
N LEU A 110 -7.35 -6.59 14.33
CA LEU A 110 -8.59 -6.20 13.64
C LEU A 110 -8.42 -5.01 12.68
N GLU A 111 -7.18 -4.70 12.32
CA GLU A 111 -6.81 -3.56 11.46
C GLU A 111 -7.46 -3.62 10.08
N ASN A 112 -7.58 -4.81 9.49
CA ASN A 112 -8.22 -5.03 8.18
C ASN A 112 -9.76 -4.87 8.20
N ARG A 113 -10.35 -4.64 9.37
CA ARG A 113 -11.80 -4.58 9.58
C ARG A 113 -12.27 -3.24 10.16
N LEU A 114 -11.37 -2.27 10.15
CA LEU A 114 -11.67 -0.89 10.46
C LEU A 114 -12.61 -0.32 9.40
N VAL A 115 -13.70 0.27 9.86
CA VAL A 115 -14.58 1.06 9.01
C VAL A 115 -14.04 2.49 9.03
N GLY A 116 -13.64 3.00 7.86
CA GLY A 116 -13.18 4.38 7.70
C GLY A 116 -14.29 5.36 8.07
N GLU A 117 -13.91 6.55 8.57
CA GLU A 117 -14.86 7.58 9.01
C GLU A 117 -15.91 7.96 7.97
N ASP A 118 -15.67 7.71 6.67
CA ASP A 118 -16.62 7.92 5.57
C ASP A 118 -17.92 7.09 5.65
N GLU A 119 -17.96 5.98 6.40
CA GLU A 119 -19.19 5.19 6.61
C GLU A 119 -19.86 5.46 7.97
N VAL A 120 -19.25 6.28 8.83
CA VAL A 120 -19.86 6.70 10.09
C VAL A 120 -20.74 7.91 9.79
N VAL A 121 -21.97 7.65 9.34
CA VAL A 121 -23.00 8.67 9.14
C VAL A 121 -23.08 9.53 10.41
N PRO A 122 -22.79 10.84 10.34
CA PRO A 122 -22.88 11.72 11.49
C PRO A 122 -24.34 11.86 11.94
N GLU A 123 -24.50 12.06 13.24
CA GLU A 123 -25.77 12.22 13.96
C GLU A 123 -26.59 13.43 13.47
#